data_AF-A0A973DA48-F1
#
_entry.id   AF-A0A973DA48-F1
#
_cell.length_a   1.000
_cell.length_b   1.000
_cell.length_c   1.000
_cell.angle_alpha   90.00
_cell.angle_beta   90.00
_cell.angle_gamma   90.00
#
_symmetry.space_group_name_H-M   'P 1'
#
loop_
_entity.id
_entity.type
_entity.pdbx_description
1 polymer ?
#
loop_
_entity_poly.entity_id
_entity_poly.type
_entity_poly.pdbx_seq_one_letter_code
_entity_poly.pdbx_strand_id
1 'polypeptide(L)'
;MQTFNVIDGYVDGNPASHVQVKDWLYSLGWQPCTFDYKREPNGDTRTIPQVREDGELTESVIRLADVDPAVKVLEGLSIVQHRIGVVKSFLNALDSEGYVFAGVHGLTNTLRFKHVKPLANLPSVDKAYGEDIRGLLIAPEGYVLCGADMDSLEQNTKMHYMTPYDPEYVATQQTEDFDAHLDLAKFAGAVTEEQIEEHKRTGSLKSVRKSYKVTNYSATYGIKPLGLSRRGGFSVKDAEKLLDAFWKRNWALEAIAKDAKVKTTRDGKMWLYNTVSGFWYSLRYEKDKFSTLNQSTGVYCFDTWLDNCINLGLSAIGQFHDEAIFLVKKGDEPKTAVAVSKAMDETNDKLKLNVTLSTAPEFGDNYSEIH
;
A
#
# COMPACT_ATOMS: atom_id res chain seq x y z
N MET A 1 8.35 61.09 10.18
CA MET A 1 6.99 60.67 9.76
C MET A 1 6.53 59.58 10.69
N GLN A 2 5.36 59.75 11.30
CA GLN A 2 4.74 58.74 12.14
C GLN A 2 3.86 57.89 11.22
N THR A 3 4.18 56.61 11.10
CA THR A 3 3.38 55.64 10.34
C THR A 3 2.35 55.02 11.27
N PHE A 4 1.13 54.86 10.76
CA PHE A 4 0.03 54.21 11.47
C PHE A 4 -0.43 53.01 10.64
N ASN A 5 -0.60 51.86 11.29
CA ASN A 5 -1.21 50.69 10.66
C ASN A 5 -2.73 50.79 10.83
N VAL A 6 -3.46 50.79 9.72
CA VAL A 6 -4.93 50.75 9.70
C VAL A 6 -5.36 49.41 9.12
N ILE A 7 -6.33 48.75 9.75
CA ILE A 7 -6.93 47.53 9.21
C ILE A 7 -7.84 47.95 8.04
N ASP A 8 -7.42 47.60 6.83
CA ASP A 8 -8.13 47.82 5.55
C ASP A 8 -9.31 46.83 5.38
N GLY A 9 -9.17 45.62 5.91
CA GLY A 9 -10.24 44.64 5.92
C GLY A 9 -9.83 43.31 6.55
N TYR A 10 -10.74 42.35 6.50
CA TYR A 10 -10.49 40.97 6.90
C TYR A 10 -10.58 40.08 5.67
N VAL A 11 -9.71 39.07 5.63
CA VAL A 11 -9.75 38.00 4.63
C VAL A 11 -10.27 36.75 5.32
N ASP A 12 -11.27 36.10 4.71
CA ASP A 12 -11.79 34.84 5.21
C ASP A 12 -10.66 33.80 5.34
N GLY A 13 -10.75 32.99 6.39
CA GLY A 13 -9.78 31.91 6.62
C GLY A 13 -9.76 30.93 5.46
N ASN A 14 -8.57 30.55 5.01
CA ASN A 14 -8.35 29.54 3.99
C ASN A 14 -8.05 28.19 4.65
N PRO A 15 -9.02 27.26 4.72
CA PRO A 15 -8.82 25.96 5.35
C PRO A 15 -7.90 25.03 4.54
N ALA A 16 -7.53 25.36 3.31
CA ALA A 16 -6.49 24.66 2.55
C ALA A 16 -5.07 25.15 2.90
N SER A 17 -4.92 26.27 3.63
CA SER A 17 -3.63 26.78 4.06
C SER A 17 -3.19 26.09 5.36
N HIS A 18 -2.21 25.20 5.24
CA HIS A 18 -1.63 24.51 6.40
C HIS A 18 -1.08 25.47 7.47
N VAL A 19 -0.64 26.67 7.08
CA VAL A 19 -0.16 27.70 8.02
C VAL A 19 -1.34 28.26 8.81
N GLN A 20 -2.38 28.74 8.12
CA GLN A 20 -3.54 29.34 8.77
C GLN A 20 -4.30 28.33 9.65
N VAL A 21 -4.41 27.07 9.21
CA VAL A 21 -5.02 26.01 10.02
C VAL A 21 -4.21 25.77 11.28
N LYS A 22 -2.88 25.71 11.21
CA LYS A 22 -2.04 25.53 12.39
C LYS A 22 -2.12 26.73 13.33
N ASP A 23 -2.06 27.94 12.81
CA ASP A 23 -2.16 29.17 13.61
C ASP A 23 -3.50 29.24 14.35
N TRP A 24 -4.60 28.90 13.67
CA TRP A 24 -5.92 28.79 14.28
C TRP A 24 -5.94 27.70 15.37
N LEU A 25 -5.45 26.50 15.10
CA LEU A 25 -5.40 25.43 16.11
C LEU A 25 -4.55 25.84 17.33
N TYR A 26 -3.40 26.50 17.13
CA TYR A 26 -2.61 27.05 18.24
C TYR A 26 -3.37 28.12 19.02
N SER A 27 -4.17 28.96 18.36
CA SER A 27 -5.04 29.92 19.05
C SER A 27 -6.12 29.25 19.91
N LEU A 28 -6.53 28.03 19.57
CA LEU A 28 -7.42 27.17 20.36
C LEU A 28 -6.69 26.41 21.48
N GLY A 29 -5.37 26.59 21.63
CA GLY A 29 -4.57 25.89 22.63
C GLY A 29 -4.04 24.53 22.19
N TRP A 30 -3.93 24.28 20.88
CA TRP A 30 -3.40 23.01 20.36
C TRP A 30 -2.00 22.69 20.90
N GLN A 31 -1.87 21.50 21.50
CA GLN A 31 -0.61 20.91 21.92
C GLN A 31 -0.32 19.67 21.07
N PRO A 32 0.53 19.77 20.04
CA PRO A 32 0.77 18.67 19.10
C PRO A 32 1.35 17.44 19.80
N CYS A 33 0.76 16.27 19.53
CA CYS A 33 1.30 14.97 19.97
C CYS A 33 1.90 14.14 18.83
N THR A 34 1.70 14.56 17.58
CA THR A 34 2.15 13.85 16.38
C THR A 34 3.09 14.75 15.57
N PHE A 35 4.19 14.18 15.08
CA PHE A 35 5.26 14.93 14.44
C PHE A 35 5.86 14.17 13.25
N ASP A 36 6.14 14.91 12.17
CA ASP A 36 7.09 14.47 11.14
C ASP A 36 8.51 14.84 11.55
N TYR A 37 9.45 14.01 11.12
CA TYR A 37 10.86 14.17 11.41
C TYR A 37 11.63 14.29 10.10
N LYS A 38 12.18 15.48 9.82
CA LYS A 38 13.05 15.70 8.67
C LYS A 38 14.51 15.74 9.13
N ARG A 39 15.34 14.92 8.51
CA ARG A 39 16.78 14.92 8.74
C ARG A 39 17.42 16.00 7.88
N GLU A 40 18.09 16.93 8.53
CA GLU A 40 18.81 18.02 7.89
C GLU A 40 20.20 17.54 7.43
N PRO A 41 20.82 18.21 6.44
CA PRO A 41 22.16 17.83 5.94
C PRO A 41 23.25 17.83 7.01
N ASN A 42 23.10 18.63 8.06
CA ASN A 42 24.02 18.70 9.20
C ASN A 42 23.85 17.53 10.20
N GLY A 43 22.89 16.64 9.97
CA GLY A 43 22.60 15.49 10.82
C GLY A 43 21.49 15.72 11.85
N ASP A 44 21.06 16.96 12.07
CA ASP A 44 19.99 17.29 13.00
C ASP A 44 18.63 16.81 12.49
N THR A 45 17.69 16.60 13.41
CA THR A 45 16.32 16.22 13.07
C THR A 45 15.36 17.32 13.46
N ARG A 46 14.76 17.97 12.47
CA ARG A 46 13.70 18.94 12.67
C ARG A 46 12.37 18.21 12.89
N THR A 47 11.67 18.59 13.97
CA THR A 47 10.30 18.14 14.25
C THR A 47 9.30 19.09 13.61
N ILE A 48 8.28 18.53 12.97
CA ILE A 48 7.21 19.29 12.32
C ILE A 48 5.88 18.79 12.88
N PRO A 49 5.19 19.59 13.70
CA PRO A 49 3.86 19.27 14.21
C PRO A 49 2.90 18.88 13.10
N GLN A 50 2.15 17.80 13.29
CA GLN A 50 1.20 17.30 12.31
C GLN A 50 -0.24 17.48 12.78
N VAL A 51 -1.04 18.14 11.92
CA VAL A 51 -2.49 18.24 12.12
C VAL A 51 -3.18 16.93 11.75
N ARG A 52 -2.54 16.13 10.88
CA ARG A 52 -3.06 14.86 10.36
C ARG A 52 -2.01 13.76 10.33
N GLU A 53 -2.46 12.53 10.48
CA GLU A 53 -1.66 11.31 10.29
C GLU A 53 -2.53 10.31 9.50
N ASP A 54 -1.97 9.70 8.45
CA ASP A 54 -2.68 8.77 7.55
C ASP A 54 -4.03 9.28 6.98
N GLY A 55 -4.14 10.60 6.80
CA GLY A 55 -5.33 11.27 6.24
C GLY A 55 -6.36 11.72 7.28
N GLU A 56 -6.27 11.22 8.50
CA GLU A 56 -7.17 11.53 9.61
C GLU A 56 -6.60 12.66 10.48
N LEU A 57 -7.46 13.37 11.22
CA LEU A 57 -6.99 14.36 12.21
C LEU A 57 -6.25 13.64 13.34
N THR A 58 -5.16 14.23 13.83
CA THR A 58 -4.43 13.62 14.97
C THR A 58 -5.23 13.74 16.25
N GLU A 59 -5.01 12.84 17.21
CA GLU A 59 -5.73 12.88 18.50
C GLU A 59 -5.64 14.25 19.18
N SER A 60 -4.47 14.91 19.13
CA SER A 60 -4.29 16.25 19.69
C SER A 60 -5.19 17.31 19.06
N VAL A 61 -5.53 17.16 17.78
CA VAL A 61 -6.45 18.06 17.07
C VAL A 61 -7.89 17.70 17.39
N ILE A 62 -8.23 16.41 17.39
CA ILE A 62 -9.60 15.93 17.71
C ILE A 62 -10.05 16.43 19.08
N ARG A 63 -9.16 16.47 20.09
CA ARG A 63 -9.46 16.99 21.44
C ARG A 63 -9.91 18.46 21.45
N LEU A 64 -9.53 19.25 20.44
CA LEU A 64 -9.94 20.65 20.33
C LEU A 64 -11.38 20.80 19.83
N ALA A 65 -12.01 19.71 19.37
CA ALA A 65 -13.41 19.73 18.98
C ALA A 65 -14.36 20.06 20.15
N ASP A 66 -13.92 19.83 21.40
CA ASP A 66 -14.64 20.23 22.61
C ASP A 66 -14.50 21.74 22.90
N VAL A 67 -13.46 22.38 22.36
CA VAL A 67 -13.20 23.83 22.46
C VAL A 67 -13.92 24.57 21.33
N ASP A 68 -13.79 24.07 20.09
CA ASP A 68 -14.46 24.62 18.91
C ASP A 68 -14.99 23.46 18.02
N PRO A 69 -16.33 23.31 17.91
CA PRO A 69 -16.94 22.28 17.06
C PRO A 69 -16.53 22.36 15.59
N ALA A 70 -16.08 23.52 15.09
CA ALA A 70 -15.62 23.70 13.71
C ALA A 70 -14.38 22.85 13.40
N VAL A 71 -13.63 22.40 14.42
CA VAL A 71 -12.50 21.47 14.23
C VAL A 71 -12.97 20.15 13.60
N LYS A 72 -14.19 19.68 13.91
CA LYS A 72 -14.78 18.49 13.29
C LYS A 72 -15.01 18.67 11.79
N VAL A 73 -15.22 19.90 11.33
CA VAL A 73 -15.42 20.22 9.91
C VAL A 73 -14.13 20.02 9.11
N LEU A 74 -12.95 20.23 9.71
CA LEU A 74 -11.68 20.03 9.03
C LEU A 74 -11.57 18.61 8.49
N GLU A 75 -11.96 17.60 9.28
CA GLU A 75 -11.90 16.19 8.90
C GLU A 75 -12.63 15.91 7.58
N GLY A 76 -13.91 16.29 7.51
CA GLY A 76 -14.71 16.14 6.31
C GLY A 76 -14.22 17.00 5.15
N LEU A 77 -13.73 18.21 5.43
CA LEU A 77 -13.32 19.14 4.40
C LEU A 77 -12.13 18.65 3.57
N SER A 78 -11.10 18.09 4.20
CA SER A 78 -9.94 17.58 3.44
C SER A 78 -10.30 16.38 2.58
N ILE A 79 -11.17 15.50 3.10
CA ILE A 79 -11.69 14.35 2.36
C ILE A 79 -12.43 14.87 1.14
N VAL A 80 -13.42 15.74 1.33
CA VAL A 80 -14.24 16.30 0.25
C VAL A 80 -13.38 17.06 -0.77
N GLN A 81 -12.42 17.88 -0.34
CA GLN A 81 -11.50 18.59 -1.23
C GLN A 81 -10.67 17.62 -2.08
N HIS A 82 -10.15 16.54 -1.49
CA HIS A 82 -9.46 15.49 -2.23
C HIS A 82 -10.39 14.82 -3.26
N ARG A 83 -11.61 14.44 -2.86
CA ARG A 83 -12.60 13.79 -3.74
C ARG A 83 -13.00 14.69 -4.91
N ILE A 84 -13.27 15.97 -4.66
CA ILE A 84 -13.52 16.97 -5.69
C ILE A 84 -12.32 17.05 -6.64
N GLY A 85 -11.09 17.00 -6.13
CA GLY A 85 -9.88 16.98 -6.94
C GLY A 85 -9.79 15.78 -7.88
N VAL A 86 -10.19 14.59 -7.42
CA VAL A 86 -10.24 13.37 -8.23
C VAL A 86 -11.29 13.51 -9.35
N VAL A 87 -12.53 13.88 -9.01
CA VAL A 87 -13.61 14.03 -10.01
C VAL A 87 -13.28 15.12 -11.04
N LYS A 88 -12.73 16.26 -10.60
CA LYS A 88 -12.24 17.29 -11.53
C LYS A 88 -11.17 16.77 -12.47
N SER A 89 -10.30 15.87 -12.00
CA SER A 89 -9.28 15.27 -12.86
C SER A 89 -9.90 14.35 -13.93
N PHE A 90 -11.00 13.65 -13.62
CA PHE A 90 -11.74 12.85 -14.60
C PHE A 90 -12.36 13.76 -15.66
N LEU A 91 -13.10 14.79 -15.22
CA LEU A 91 -13.76 15.74 -16.12
C LEU A 91 -12.77 16.47 -17.05
N ASN A 92 -11.59 16.83 -16.55
CA ASN A 92 -10.56 17.49 -17.35
C ASN A 92 -9.86 16.55 -18.35
N ALA A 93 -9.92 15.24 -18.12
CA ALA A 93 -9.28 14.22 -18.94
C ALA A 93 -10.26 13.44 -19.82
N LEU A 94 -11.55 13.75 -19.72
CA LEU A 94 -12.62 13.14 -20.50
C LEU A 94 -12.42 13.44 -21.99
N ASP A 95 -12.51 12.41 -22.83
CA ASP A 95 -12.55 12.61 -24.28
C ASP A 95 -13.96 12.93 -24.77
N SER A 96 -14.12 13.08 -26.09
CA SER A 96 -15.41 13.39 -26.71
C SER A 96 -16.44 12.27 -26.61
N GLU A 97 -16.02 11.04 -26.29
CA GLU A 97 -16.88 9.86 -26.18
C GLU A 97 -17.21 9.52 -24.72
N GLY A 98 -16.63 10.24 -23.75
CA GLY A 98 -16.89 10.06 -22.33
C GLY A 98 -15.89 9.13 -21.63
N TYR A 99 -14.77 8.78 -22.26
CA TYR A 99 -13.75 7.92 -21.66
C TYR A 99 -12.64 8.72 -21.00
N VAL A 100 -11.98 8.09 -20.03
CA VAL A 100 -10.73 8.56 -19.42
C VAL A 100 -9.62 7.53 -19.66
N PHE A 101 -8.40 7.99 -19.91
CA PHE A 101 -7.27 7.12 -20.21
C PHE A 101 -6.48 6.73 -18.95
N ALA A 102 -6.19 5.45 -18.78
CA ALA A 102 -5.28 4.93 -17.75
C ALA A 102 -3.81 5.19 -18.11
N GLY A 103 -3.33 6.40 -17.83
CA GLY A 103 -1.99 6.84 -18.24
C GLY A 103 -0.83 6.26 -17.42
N VAL A 104 0.31 6.02 -18.09
CA VAL A 104 1.58 5.61 -17.48
C VAL A 104 2.69 6.56 -17.90
N HIS A 105 3.47 7.07 -16.93
CA HIS A 105 4.57 8.01 -17.18
C HIS A 105 5.97 7.34 -17.21
N GLY A 106 6.02 6.03 -16.99
CA GLY A 106 7.24 5.23 -17.08
C GLY A 106 7.28 4.13 -16.02
N LEU A 107 8.47 3.62 -15.77
CA LEU A 107 8.70 2.48 -14.88
C LEU A 107 9.37 2.88 -13.57
N THR A 108 9.07 2.18 -12.48
CA THR A 108 9.88 2.18 -11.24
C THR A 108 11.19 1.41 -11.46
N ASN A 109 12.09 1.39 -10.46
CA ASN A 109 13.31 0.59 -10.53
C ASN A 109 13.05 -0.92 -10.54
N THR A 110 11.86 -1.35 -10.08
CA THR A 110 11.36 -2.74 -10.09
C THR A 110 10.46 -3.03 -11.29
N LEU A 111 10.37 -2.08 -12.24
CA LEU A 111 9.58 -2.15 -13.47
C LEU A 111 8.05 -2.06 -13.29
N ARG A 112 7.54 -1.71 -12.10
CA ARG A 112 6.12 -1.34 -11.96
C ARG A 112 5.80 -0.11 -12.80
N PHE A 113 4.58 -0.04 -13.35
CA PHE A 113 4.07 1.17 -13.97
C PHE A 113 3.94 2.30 -12.94
N LYS A 114 4.32 3.50 -13.36
CA LYS A 114 4.03 4.76 -12.66
C LYS A 114 2.78 5.36 -13.27
N HIS A 115 1.64 4.98 -12.69
CA HIS A 115 0.33 5.52 -13.08
C HIS A 115 0.28 7.04 -12.87
N VAL A 116 -0.40 7.74 -13.77
CA VAL A 116 -0.63 9.18 -13.68
C VAL A 116 -2.12 9.49 -13.71
N LYS A 117 -2.46 10.72 -13.32
CA LYS A 117 -3.81 11.26 -13.44
C LYS A 117 -4.34 11.03 -14.87
N PRO A 118 -5.64 10.77 -15.05
CA PRO A 118 -6.71 10.80 -14.03
C PRO A 118 -6.78 9.57 -13.11
N LEU A 119 -6.36 8.39 -13.59
CA LEU A 119 -6.51 7.12 -12.88
C LEU A 119 -5.24 6.74 -12.10
N ALA A 120 -5.01 7.44 -10.98
CA ALA A 120 -3.91 7.12 -10.07
C ALA A 120 -4.31 7.40 -8.61
N ASN A 121 -4.05 6.44 -7.71
CA ASN A 121 -4.38 6.52 -6.28
C ASN A 121 -5.87 6.84 -6.02
N LEU A 122 -6.77 6.11 -6.69
CA LEU A 122 -8.20 6.27 -6.47
C LEU A 122 -8.57 5.81 -5.05
N PRO A 123 -9.49 6.51 -4.36
CA PRO A 123 -9.98 6.05 -3.06
C PRO A 123 -10.60 4.66 -3.19
N SER A 124 -10.32 3.78 -2.23
CA SER A 124 -10.95 2.46 -2.12
C SER A 124 -12.40 2.57 -1.68
N VAL A 125 -13.22 1.56 -1.99
CA VAL A 125 -14.68 1.56 -1.75
C VAL A 125 -15.06 1.75 -0.28
N ASP A 126 -14.22 1.29 0.65
CA ASP A 126 -14.41 1.43 2.10
C ASP A 126 -14.15 2.86 2.62
N LYS A 127 -13.59 3.75 1.79
CA LYS A 127 -13.36 5.15 2.16
C LYS A 127 -14.54 6.02 1.73
N ALA A 128 -14.75 7.11 2.46
CA ALA A 128 -15.77 8.10 2.13
C ALA A 128 -15.72 8.50 0.63
N TYR A 129 -16.86 8.38 -0.04
CA TYR A 129 -17.06 8.61 -1.48
C TYR A 129 -16.22 7.73 -2.42
N GLY A 130 -15.60 6.66 -1.92
CA GLY A 130 -14.77 5.77 -2.72
C GLY A 130 -15.60 4.94 -3.69
N GLU A 131 -16.67 4.33 -3.19
CA GLU A 131 -17.68 3.63 -4.00
C GLU A 131 -18.24 4.57 -5.07
N ASP A 132 -18.71 5.76 -4.69
CA ASP A 132 -19.24 6.74 -5.65
C ASP A 132 -18.22 7.11 -6.76
N ILE A 133 -16.96 7.34 -6.41
CA ILE A 133 -15.93 7.75 -7.38
C ILE A 133 -15.54 6.61 -8.32
N ARG A 134 -15.34 5.39 -7.79
CA ARG A 134 -15.05 4.23 -8.62
C ARG A 134 -16.26 3.87 -9.49
N GLY A 135 -17.47 4.03 -8.97
CA GLY A 135 -18.74 3.86 -9.69
C GLY A 135 -18.93 4.79 -10.88
N LEU A 136 -18.17 5.89 -10.99
CA LEU A 136 -18.16 6.74 -12.20
C LEU A 136 -17.47 6.07 -13.40
N LEU A 137 -16.64 5.05 -13.16
CA LEU A 137 -15.93 4.30 -14.20
C LEU A 137 -16.76 3.07 -14.58
N ILE A 138 -17.63 3.26 -15.57
CA ILE A 138 -18.66 2.28 -15.96
C ILE A 138 -18.27 1.50 -17.22
N ALA A 139 -18.82 0.29 -17.35
CA ALA A 139 -18.79 -0.44 -18.61
C ALA A 139 -19.68 0.25 -19.66
N PRO A 140 -19.29 0.28 -20.95
CA PRO A 140 -20.17 0.69 -22.03
C PRO A 140 -21.37 -0.25 -22.19
N GLU A 141 -22.41 0.26 -22.87
CA GLU A 141 -23.63 -0.51 -23.13
C GLU A 141 -23.34 -1.85 -23.82
N GLY A 142 -23.95 -2.93 -23.31
CA GLY A 142 -23.75 -4.30 -23.82
C GLY A 142 -22.51 -5.00 -23.27
N TYR A 143 -21.76 -4.37 -22.37
CA TYR A 143 -20.57 -4.93 -21.73
C TYR A 143 -20.68 -4.89 -20.19
N VAL A 144 -19.80 -5.65 -19.54
CA VAL A 144 -19.47 -5.62 -18.11
C VAL A 144 -17.95 -5.52 -17.97
N LEU A 145 -17.49 -5.03 -16.81
CA LEU A 145 -16.08 -5.10 -16.44
C LEU A 145 -15.79 -6.45 -15.79
N CYS A 146 -14.60 -6.99 -16.05
CA CYS A 146 -14.03 -8.10 -15.33
C CYS A 146 -12.77 -7.61 -14.62
N GLY A 147 -12.82 -7.47 -13.30
CA GLY A 147 -11.64 -7.22 -12.47
C GLY A 147 -11.01 -8.55 -12.07
N ALA A 148 -9.69 -8.65 -12.14
CA ALA A 148 -8.96 -9.82 -11.69
C ALA A 148 -7.67 -9.39 -11.00
N ASP A 149 -7.60 -9.65 -9.70
CA ASP A 149 -6.48 -9.35 -8.82
C ASP A 149 -5.70 -10.64 -8.48
N MET A 150 -4.37 -10.56 -8.42
CA MET A 150 -3.54 -11.68 -7.99
C MET A 150 -3.51 -11.81 -6.48
N ASP A 151 -4.08 -12.90 -5.97
CA ASP A 151 -4.22 -13.14 -4.54
C ASP A 151 -2.87 -13.06 -3.81
N SER A 152 -2.74 -12.09 -2.91
CA SER A 152 -1.60 -11.97 -1.99
C SER A 152 -0.23 -12.02 -2.69
N LEU A 153 -0.11 -11.41 -3.88
CA LEU A 153 1.06 -11.56 -4.76
C LEU A 153 2.41 -11.35 -4.06
N GLU A 154 2.58 -10.24 -3.32
CA GLU A 154 3.85 -9.94 -2.63
C GLU A 154 4.18 -10.97 -1.53
N GLN A 155 3.17 -11.54 -0.90
CA GLN A 155 3.32 -12.58 0.12
C GLN A 155 3.67 -13.92 -0.53
N ASN A 156 3.05 -14.25 -1.66
CA ASN A 156 3.36 -15.44 -2.45
C ASN A 156 4.81 -15.40 -2.98
N THR A 157 5.26 -14.28 -3.54
CA THR A 157 6.66 -14.14 -3.97
C THR A 157 7.63 -14.18 -2.80
N LYS A 158 7.24 -13.69 -1.61
CA LYS A 158 8.05 -13.81 -0.40
C LYS A 158 8.21 -15.28 -0.02
N MET A 159 7.11 -16.02 0.05
CA MET A 159 7.11 -17.44 0.37
C MET A 159 7.93 -18.24 -0.65
N HIS A 160 7.83 -17.93 -1.95
CA HIS A 160 8.66 -18.55 -2.99
C HIS A 160 10.15 -18.53 -2.64
N TYR A 161 10.68 -17.37 -2.25
CA TYR A 161 12.08 -17.21 -1.88
C TYR A 161 12.41 -17.77 -0.50
N MET A 162 11.43 -17.82 0.42
CA MET A 162 11.63 -18.41 1.75
C MET A 162 11.66 -19.93 1.73
N THR A 163 10.93 -20.60 0.83
CA THR A 163 10.80 -22.06 0.82
C THR A 163 12.14 -22.82 0.84
N PRO A 164 13.18 -22.43 0.07
CA PRO A 164 14.48 -23.10 0.13
C PRO A 164 15.24 -22.95 1.45
N TYR A 165 14.89 -21.95 2.28
CA TYR A 165 15.57 -21.64 3.53
C TYR A 165 14.79 -22.12 4.75
N ASP A 166 13.47 -21.89 4.77
CA ASP A 166 12.59 -22.17 5.90
C ASP A 166 11.25 -22.77 5.42
N PRO A 167 11.26 -24.02 4.88
CA PRO A 167 10.06 -24.66 4.34
C PRO A 167 9.00 -24.93 5.41
N GLU A 168 9.41 -25.19 6.65
CA GLU A 168 8.49 -25.42 7.78
C GLU A 168 7.72 -24.15 8.13
N TYR A 169 8.39 -22.99 8.16
CA TYR A 169 7.68 -21.74 8.39
C TYR A 169 6.76 -21.42 7.22
N VAL A 170 7.19 -21.61 5.97
CA VAL A 170 6.32 -21.40 4.81
C VAL A 170 5.07 -22.27 4.88
N ALA A 171 5.21 -23.56 5.22
CA ALA A 171 4.06 -24.45 5.41
C ALA A 171 3.11 -23.96 6.51
N THR A 172 3.65 -23.41 7.60
CA THR A 172 2.84 -22.78 8.66
C THR A 172 2.08 -21.55 8.15
N GLN A 173 2.73 -20.70 7.34
CA GLN A 173 2.13 -19.49 6.77
C GLN A 173 0.99 -19.77 5.79
N GLN A 174 0.94 -20.97 5.21
CA GLN A 174 -0.09 -21.40 4.26
C GLN A 174 -1.34 -22.02 4.90
N THR A 175 -1.37 -22.13 6.23
CA THR A 175 -2.57 -22.61 6.94
C THR A 175 -3.65 -21.53 6.99
N GLU A 176 -4.93 -21.92 6.81
CA GLU A 176 -6.08 -20.97 6.79
C GLU A 176 -6.18 -20.11 8.07
N ASP A 177 -5.69 -20.65 9.18
CA ASP A 177 -5.76 -20.06 10.51
C ASP A 177 -4.54 -19.20 10.88
N PHE A 178 -3.61 -18.99 9.95
CA PHE A 178 -2.36 -18.30 10.22
C PHE A 178 -2.55 -16.77 10.34
N ASP A 179 -2.27 -16.22 11.52
CA ASP A 179 -2.14 -14.78 11.73
C ASP A 179 -0.68 -14.42 11.97
N ALA A 180 -0.04 -13.80 10.98
CA ALA A 180 1.38 -13.41 11.03
C ALA A 180 1.72 -12.46 12.20
N HIS A 181 0.75 -11.72 12.73
CA HIS A 181 0.95 -10.80 13.86
C HIS A 181 0.92 -11.56 15.18
N LEU A 182 0.00 -12.52 15.31
CA LEU A 182 -0.09 -13.38 16.49
C LEU A 182 1.03 -14.43 16.52
N ASP A 183 1.47 -14.95 15.37
CA ASP A 183 2.66 -15.81 15.25
C ASP A 183 3.91 -15.09 15.75
N LEU A 184 4.12 -13.83 15.33
CA LEU A 184 5.24 -13.05 15.82
C LEU A 184 5.10 -12.72 17.32
N ALA A 185 3.90 -12.43 17.80
CA ALA A 185 3.65 -12.21 19.23
C ALA A 185 3.94 -13.47 20.06
N LYS A 186 3.55 -14.64 19.57
CA LYS A 186 3.83 -15.94 20.19
C LYS A 186 5.33 -16.20 20.21
N PHE A 187 6.00 -16.00 19.07
CA PHE A 187 7.44 -16.17 18.95
C PHE A 187 8.23 -15.24 19.88
N ALA A 188 7.76 -14.01 20.06
CA ALA A 188 8.33 -13.05 21.00
C ALA A 188 8.02 -13.37 22.48
N GLY A 189 7.21 -14.40 22.76
CA GLY A 189 6.75 -14.74 24.11
C GLY A 189 5.74 -13.76 24.70
N ALA A 190 5.13 -12.91 23.87
CA ALA A 190 4.12 -11.93 24.31
C ALA A 190 2.73 -12.55 24.48
N VAL A 191 2.45 -13.65 23.78
CA VAL A 191 1.21 -14.43 23.89
C VAL A 191 1.49 -15.93 23.86
N THR A 192 0.61 -16.73 24.44
CA THR A 192 0.62 -18.20 24.34
C THR A 192 -0.35 -18.70 23.26
N GLU A 193 -0.25 -19.97 22.88
CA GLU A 193 -1.21 -20.57 21.93
C GLU A 193 -2.64 -20.53 22.48
N GLU A 194 -2.82 -20.82 23.76
CA GLU A 194 -4.12 -20.77 24.44
C GLU A 194 -4.75 -19.37 24.36
N GLN A 195 -3.94 -18.32 24.50
CA GLN A 195 -4.41 -16.92 24.36
C GLN A 195 -4.79 -16.57 22.92
N ILE A 196 -4.12 -17.16 21.93
CA ILE A 196 -4.49 -17.00 20.52
C ILE A 196 -5.84 -17.68 20.25
N GLU A 197 -6.04 -18.90 20.74
CA GLU A 197 -7.32 -19.61 20.61
C GLU A 197 -8.47 -18.90 21.34
N GLU A 198 -8.20 -18.30 22.50
CA GLU A 198 -9.18 -17.47 23.20
C GLU A 198 -9.48 -16.20 22.42
N HIS A 199 -8.47 -15.57 21.82
CA HIS A 199 -8.67 -14.39 20.97
C HIS A 199 -9.57 -14.68 19.77
N LYS A 200 -9.43 -15.85 19.14
CA LYS A 200 -10.33 -16.27 18.04
C LYS A 200 -11.80 -16.28 18.47
N ARG A 201 -12.08 -16.53 19.74
CA ARG A 201 -13.44 -16.54 20.32
C ARG A 201 -13.90 -15.18 20.85
N THR A 202 -12.99 -14.37 21.39
CA THR A 202 -13.36 -13.21 22.23
C THR A 202 -12.87 -11.87 21.69
N GLY A 203 -11.89 -11.85 20.79
CA GLY A 203 -11.23 -10.62 20.34
C GLY A 203 -10.31 -9.97 21.39
N SER A 204 -9.87 -10.70 22.42
CA SER A 204 -9.09 -10.17 23.56
C SER A 204 -7.73 -9.52 23.22
N LEU A 205 -6.99 -10.04 22.24
CA LEU A 205 -5.65 -9.58 21.83
C LEU A 205 -5.60 -8.43 20.80
N LYS A 206 -6.69 -7.66 20.59
CA LYS A 206 -6.74 -6.59 19.57
C LYS A 206 -5.58 -5.58 19.65
N SER A 207 -5.22 -5.14 20.86
CA SER A 207 -4.14 -4.17 21.08
C SER A 207 -2.76 -4.76 20.73
N VAL A 208 -2.47 -5.98 21.20
CA VAL A 208 -1.23 -6.69 20.89
C VAL A 208 -1.11 -6.90 19.38
N ARG A 209 -2.17 -7.41 18.74
CA ARG A 209 -2.23 -7.61 17.29
C ARG A 209 -1.93 -6.33 16.52
N LYS A 210 -2.46 -5.18 16.96
CA LYS A 210 -2.18 -3.86 16.34
C LYS A 210 -0.69 -3.51 16.39
N SER A 211 -0.03 -3.67 17.55
CA SER A 211 1.41 -3.38 17.70
C SER A 211 2.29 -4.28 16.82
N TYR A 212 1.97 -5.57 16.75
CA TYR A 212 2.69 -6.54 15.91
C TYR A 212 2.40 -6.35 14.40
N LYS A 213 1.22 -5.83 14.04
CA LYS A 213 0.91 -5.39 12.67
C LYS A 213 1.80 -4.24 12.20
N VAL A 214 1.94 -3.19 13.00
CA VAL A 214 2.83 -2.06 12.69
C VAL A 214 4.27 -2.52 12.54
N THR A 215 4.68 -3.49 13.38
CA THR A 215 6.02 -4.10 13.35
C THR A 215 6.25 -4.89 12.07
N ASN A 216 5.41 -5.87 11.73
CA ASN A 216 5.60 -6.71 10.54
C ASN A 216 5.79 -5.88 9.27
N TYR A 217 4.86 -4.96 9.00
CA TYR A 217 4.92 -4.13 7.80
C TYR A 217 6.20 -3.27 7.76
N SER A 218 6.53 -2.61 8.88
CA SER A 218 7.67 -1.70 8.91
C SER A 218 9.02 -2.44 8.91
N ALA A 219 9.10 -3.60 9.54
CA ALA A 219 10.31 -4.39 9.70
C ALA A 219 10.75 -5.06 8.39
N THR A 220 9.80 -5.56 7.58
CA THR A 220 10.08 -6.11 6.24
C THR A 220 10.85 -5.12 5.36
N TYR A 221 10.67 -3.82 5.55
CA TYR A 221 11.37 -2.76 4.80
C TYR A 221 12.54 -2.12 5.57
N GLY A 222 13.04 -2.79 6.61
CA GLY A 222 14.28 -2.40 7.30
C GLY A 222 14.17 -1.14 8.15
N ILE A 223 13.01 -0.90 8.78
CA ILE A 223 12.87 0.22 9.73
C ILE A 223 13.85 0.09 10.91
N LYS A 224 14.36 1.23 11.39
CA LYS A 224 15.19 1.28 12.60
C LYS A 224 14.34 1.35 13.88
N PRO A 225 14.85 0.94 15.05
CA PRO A 225 14.09 0.96 16.30
C PRO A 225 13.45 2.30 16.64
N LEU A 226 14.18 3.41 16.45
CA LEU A 226 13.64 4.76 16.67
C LEU A 226 12.45 5.07 15.75
N GLY A 227 12.50 4.64 14.48
CA GLY A 227 11.41 4.82 13.54
C GLY A 227 10.19 3.97 13.89
N LEU A 228 10.42 2.73 14.33
CA LEU A 228 9.35 1.82 14.73
C LEU A 228 8.68 2.28 16.03
N SER A 229 9.46 2.70 17.02
CA SER A 229 8.97 3.28 18.28
C SER A 229 8.03 4.46 18.04
N ARG A 230 8.40 5.36 17.11
CA ARG A 230 7.56 6.51 16.71
C ARG A 230 6.23 6.08 16.09
N ARG A 231 6.23 5.11 15.17
CA ARG A 231 4.99 4.61 14.53
C ARG A 231 4.12 3.79 15.46
N GLY A 232 4.75 3.02 16.35
CA GLY A 232 4.07 2.05 17.20
C GLY A 232 3.61 2.60 18.55
N GLY A 233 4.07 3.78 18.96
CA GLY A 233 3.72 4.40 20.24
C GLY A 233 4.31 3.69 21.46
N PHE A 234 5.35 2.87 21.28
CA PHE A 234 6.05 2.13 22.35
C PHE A 234 7.51 2.59 22.49
N SER A 235 8.18 2.18 23.58
CA SER A 235 9.56 2.61 23.85
C SER A 235 10.54 2.13 22.78
N VAL A 236 11.65 2.84 22.59
CA VAL A 236 12.72 2.40 21.67
C VAL A 236 13.25 1.02 22.05
N LYS A 237 13.33 0.72 23.35
CA LYS A 237 13.76 -0.59 23.87
C LYS A 237 12.78 -1.71 23.50
N ASP A 238 11.48 -1.44 23.54
CA ASP A 238 10.49 -2.44 23.11
C ASP A 238 10.50 -2.60 21.58
N ALA A 239 10.74 -1.52 20.84
CA ALA A 239 10.96 -1.57 19.40
C ALA A 239 12.18 -2.43 19.01
N GLU A 240 13.29 -2.33 19.75
CA GLU A 240 14.46 -3.19 19.57
C GLU A 240 14.11 -4.67 19.76
N LYS A 241 13.44 -5.02 20.87
CA LYS A 241 13.01 -6.40 21.13
C LYS A 241 12.08 -6.95 20.05
N LEU A 242 11.14 -6.12 19.58
CA LEU A 242 10.20 -6.50 18.52
C LEU A 242 10.91 -6.74 17.19
N LEU A 243 11.88 -5.89 16.82
CA LEU A 243 12.69 -6.08 15.63
C LEU A 243 13.58 -7.33 15.74
N ASP A 244 14.21 -7.55 16.89
CA ASP A 244 15.01 -8.75 17.13
C ASP A 244 14.18 -10.03 17.01
N ALA A 245 12.97 -10.04 17.58
CA ALA A 245 12.04 -11.16 17.44
C ALA A 245 11.60 -11.34 15.97
N PHE A 246 11.31 -10.24 15.27
CA PHE A 246 10.94 -10.27 13.85
C PHE A 246 12.03 -10.89 12.99
N TRP A 247 13.27 -10.45 13.13
CA TRP A 247 14.40 -10.95 12.32
C TRP A 247 14.77 -12.38 12.69
N LYS A 248 14.66 -12.79 13.95
CA LYS A 248 14.81 -14.20 14.34
C LYS A 248 13.72 -15.08 13.73
N ARG A 249 12.48 -14.59 13.69
CA ARG A 249 11.36 -15.33 13.09
C ARG A 249 11.44 -15.39 11.57
N ASN A 250 11.90 -14.31 10.94
CA ASN A 250 11.98 -14.12 9.49
C ASN A 250 13.44 -14.15 9.01
N TRP A 251 14.29 -14.96 9.65
CA TRP A 251 15.73 -15.04 9.37
C TRP A 251 16.03 -15.37 7.90
N ALA A 252 15.12 -16.12 7.25
CA ALA A 252 15.18 -16.45 5.83
C ALA A 252 15.27 -15.18 4.96
N LEU A 253 14.64 -14.07 5.34
CA LEU A 253 14.72 -12.80 4.57
C LEU A 253 16.15 -12.24 4.53
N GLU A 254 16.90 -12.36 5.64
CA GLU A 254 18.30 -11.96 5.69
C GLU A 254 19.18 -12.92 4.86
N ALA A 255 18.90 -14.23 4.93
CA ALA A 255 19.60 -15.22 4.14
C ALA A 255 19.39 -14.98 2.62
N ILE A 256 18.15 -14.75 2.19
CA ILE A 256 17.81 -14.40 0.80
C ILE A 256 18.53 -13.11 0.38
N ALA A 257 18.51 -12.07 1.21
CA ALA A 257 19.18 -10.81 0.89
C ALA A 257 20.70 -10.96 0.77
N LYS A 258 21.31 -11.84 1.57
CA LYS A 258 22.74 -12.15 1.53
C LYS A 258 23.11 -12.93 0.26
N ASP A 259 22.28 -13.89 -0.13
CA ASP A 259 22.53 -14.75 -1.30
C ASP A 259 22.12 -14.08 -2.62
N ALA A 260 21.33 -13.00 -2.56
CA ALA A 260 20.94 -12.23 -3.73
C ALA A 260 22.17 -11.76 -4.54
N LYS A 261 22.19 -12.17 -5.81
CA LYS A 261 23.28 -11.85 -6.73
C LYS A 261 23.26 -10.37 -7.08
N VAL A 262 24.28 -9.64 -6.64
CA VAL A 262 24.45 -8.21 -6.95
C VAL A 262 25.73 -7.94 -7.74
N LYS A 263 25.73 -6.86 -8.51
CA LYS A 263 26.90 -6.33 -9.22
C LYS A 263 26.97 -4.82 -9.07
N THR A 264 28.19 -4.30 -9.02
CA THR A 264 28.44 -2.87 -9.05
C THR A 264 29.13 -2.52 -10.36
N THR A 265 28.57 -1.58 -11.10
CA THR A 265 29.15 -1.08 -12.36
C THR A 265 30.28 -0.09 -12.07
N ARG A 266 31.09 0.24 -13.09
CA ARG A 266 32.24 1.17 -12.95
C ARG A 266 31.86 2.56 -12.44
N ASP A 267 30.63 3.00 -12.69
CA ASP A 267 30.06 4.27 -12.20
C ASP A 267 29.49 4.16 -10.78
N GLY A 268 29.73 3.06 -10.07
CA GLY A 268 29.31 2.85 -8.68
C GLY A 268 27.85 2.46 -8.50
N LYS A 269 27.06 2.29 -9.58
CA LYS A 269 25.66 1.86 -9.47
C LYS A 269 25.57 0.37 -9.13
N MET A 270 24.72 0.04 -8.18
CA MET A 270 24.45 -1.35 -7.80
C MET A 270 23.25 -1.89 -8.59
N TRP A 271 23.33 -3.17 -8.93
CA TRP A 271 22.31 -3.89 -9.66
C TRP A 271 22.06 -5.25 -9.00
N LEU A 272 20.80 -5.63 -8.89
CA LEU A 272 20.36 -6.91 -8.34
C LEU A 272 19.83 -7.79 -9.47
N TYR A 273 20.30 -9.03 -9.55
CA TYR A 273 19.80 -10.02 -10.49
C TYR A 273 18.61 -10.76 -9.88
N ASN A 274 17.47 -10.71 -10.55
CA ASN A 274 16.31 -11.50 -10.18
C ASN A 274 16.39 -12.86 -10.90
N THR A 275 16.38 -13.94 -10.12
CA THR A 275 16.52 -15.30 -10.64
C THR A 275 15.28 -15.83 -11.36
N VAL A 276 14.10 -15.26 -11.11
CA VAL A 276 12.84 -15.65 -11.75
C VAL A 276 12.69 -14.96 -13.10
N SER A 277 12.87 -13.64 -13.15
CA SER A 277 12.75 -12.88 -14.41
C SER A 277 14.01 -12.89 -15.27
N GLY A 278 15.18 -13.16 -14.69
CA GLY A 278 16.46 -13.07 -15.39
C GLY A 278 16.95 -11.64 -15.65
N PHE A 279 16.26 -10.63 -15.11
CA PHE A 279 16.60 -9.21 -15.31
C PHE A 279 17.53 -8.68 -14.21
N TRP A 280 18.27 -7.62 -14.54
CA TRP A 280 19.03 -6.82 -13.59
C TRP A 280 18.25 -5.55 -13.23
N TYR A 281 18.02 -5.33 -11.94
CA TYR A 281 17.26 -4.19 -11.41
C TYR A 281 18.19 -3.22 -10.71
N SER A 282 17.95 -1.93 -10.86
CA SER A 282 18.74 -0.91 -10.16
C SER A 282 18.48 -0.98 -8.65
N LEU A 283 19.56 -1.12 -7.90
CA LEU A 283 19.56 -1.18 -6.43
C LEU A 283 20.20 0.10 -5.87
N ARG A 284 19.48 0.83 -5.03
CA ARG A 284 19.99 2.07 -4.41
C ARG A 284 20.77 1.80 -3.13
N TYR A 285 20.28 0.87 -2.31
CA TYR A 285 20.85 0.55 -1.01
C TYR A 285 20.88 -0.96 -0.79
N GLU A 286 21.93 -1.46 -0.16
CA GLU A 286 22.08 -2.88 0.19
C GLU A 286 20.92 -3.43 1.04
N LYS A 287 20.34 -2.60 1.91
CA LYS A 287 19.17 -2.96 2.73
C LYS A 287 17.90 -3.25 1.90
N ASP A 288 17.85 -2.82 0.64
CA ASP A 288 16.67 -2.95 -0.22
C ASP A 288 16.76 -4.17 -1.16
N LYS A 289 17.74 -5.08 -0.96
CA LYS A 289 17.90 -6.28 -1.81
C LYS A 289 16.64 -7.14 -1.82
N PHE A 290 16.15 -7.51 -0.64
CA PHE A 290 14.97 -8.37 -0.53
C PHE A 290 13.73 -7.70 -1.11
N SER A 291 13.47 -6.42 -0.75
CA SER A 291 12.29 -5.71 -1.26
C SER A 291 12.33 -5.52 -2.78
N THR A 292 13.50 -5.20 -3.35
CA THR A 292 13.67 -5.09 -4.80
C THR A 292 13.45 -6.43 -5.49
N LEU A 293 14.01 -7.53 -4.94
CA LEU A 293 13.83 -8.88 -5.47
C LEU A 293 12.36 -9.30 -5.41
N ASN A 294 11.72 -9.19 -4.25
CA ASN A 294 10.33 -9.57 -4.04
C ASN A 294 9.37 -8.81 -4.96
N GLN A 295 9.49 -7.48 -4.97
CA GLN A 295 8.60 -6.62 -5.76
C GLN A 295 8.78 -6.84 -7.26
N SER A 296 10.01 -6.97 -7.74
CA SER A 296 10.26 -7.23 -9.17
C SER A 296 9.78 -8.61 -9.62
N THR A 297 9.84 -9.62 -8.74
CA THR A 297 9.24 -10.93 -9.02
C THR A 297 7.72 -10.82 -9.11
N GLY A 298 7.08 -10.05 -8.23
CA GLY A 298 5.64 -9.80 -8.32
C GLY A 298 5.24 -9.20 -9.66
N VAL A 299 5.95 -8.15 -10.11
CA VAL A 299 5.73 -7.55 -11.45
C VAL A 299 5.85 -8.59 -12.55
N TYR A 300 6.90 -9.40 -12.54
CA TYR A 300 7.11 -10.42 -13.56
C TYR A 300 6.04 -11.51 -13.57
N CYS A 301 5.52 -11.90 -12.38
CA CYS A 301 4.42 -12.85 -12.27
C CYS A 301 3.15 -12.27 -12.89
N PHE A 302 2.79 -11.06 -12.49
CA PHE A 302 1.62 -10.35 -13.02
C PHE A 302 1.72 -10.15 -14.53
N ASP A 303 2.82 -9.62 -15.03
CA ASP A 303 2.99 -9.34 -16.46
C ASP A 303 2.97 -10.64 -17.29
N THR A 304 3.49 -11.75 -16.75
CA THR A 304 3.42 -13.08 -17.40
C THR A 304 1.98 -13.57 -17.48
N TRP A 305 1.19 -13.41 -16.42
CA TRP A 305 -0.21 -13.78 -16.41
C TRP A 305 -1.04 -12.90 -17.34
N LEU A 306 -0.82 -11.58 -17.33
CA LEU A 306 -1.51 -10.66 -18.22
C LEU A 306 -1.19 -10.97 -19.69
N ASP A 307 0.06 -11.30 -20.02
CA ASP A 307 0.45 -11.78 -21.36
C ASP A 307 -0.34 -13.05 -21.76
N ASN A 308 -0.45 -14.03 -20.86
CA ASN A 308 -1.27 -15.23 -21.10
C ASN A 308 -2.76 -14.88 -21.30
N CYS A 309 -3.33 -13.98 -20.49
CA CYS A 309 -4.70 -13.48 -20.65
C CYS A 309 -4.93 -12.87 -22.04
N ILE A 310 -4.00 -12.03 -22.50
CA ILE A 310 -4.06 -11.39 -23.84
C ILE A 310 -3.95 -12.44 -24.94
N ASN A 311 -3.04 -13.42 -24.80
CA ASN A 311 -2.87 -14.52 -25.76
C ASN A 311 -4.11 -15.42 -25.86
N LEU A 312 -4.93 -15.49 -24.80
CA LEU A 312 -6.23 -16.18 -24.80
C LEU A 312 -7.38 -15.31 -25.34
N GLY A 313 -7.09 -14.09 -25.79
CA GLY A 313 -8.03 -13.20 -26.47
C GLY A 313 -8.72 -12.18 -25.56
N LEU A 314 -8.27 -12.01 -24.31
CA LEU A 314 -8.78 -10.96 -23.43
C LEU A 314 -8.18 -9.60 -23.81
N SER A 315 -8.98 -8.55 -23.71
CA SER A 315 -8.54 -7.16 -23.97
C SER A 315 -8.52 -6.39 -22.66
N ALA A 316 -7.32 -6.19 -22.12
CA ALA A 316 -7.13 -5.39 -20.92
C ALA A 316 -7.33 -3.90 -21.23
N ILE A 317 -8.22 -3.26 -20.48
CA ILE A 317 -8.49 -1.81 -20.56
C ILE A 317 -7.85 -1.03 -19.40
N GLY A 318 -7.38 -1.73 -18.37
CA GLY A 318 -6.68 -1.17 -17.23
C GLY A 318 -5.78 -2.21 -16.56
N GLN A 319 -4.72 -1.71 -15.93
CA GLN A 319 -3.84 -2.49 -15.05
C GLN A 319 -3.41 -1.59 -13.90
N PHE A 320 -3.50 -2.10 -12.68
CA PHE A 320 -3.06 -1.42 -11.46
C PHE A 320 -2.23 -2.39 -10.62
N HIS A 321 -0.96 -2.52 -10.99
CA HIS A 321 0.02 -3.40 -10.33
C HIS A 321 -0.34 -4.90 -10.42
N ASP A 322 -1.04 -5.42 -9.42
CA ASP A 322 -1.50 -6.81 -9.28
C ASP A 322 -2.92 -7.04 -9.80
N GLU A 323 -3.59 -5.98 -10.25
CA GLU A 323 -4.93 -6.02 -10.84
C GLU A 323 -4.90 -5.80 -12.37
N ALA A 324 -5.71 -6.56 -13.11
CA ALA A 324 -6.09 -6.28 -14.49
C ALA A 324 -7.61 -6.09 -14.61
N ILE A 325 -8.02 -5.18 -15.52
CA ILE A 325 -9.42 -4.94 -15.84
C ILE A 325 -9.65 -5.28 -17.32
N PHE A 326 -10.61 -6.14 -17.60
CA PHE A 326 -10.99 -6.54 -18.95
C PHE A 326 -12.40 -6.07 -19.29
N LEU A 327 -12.61 -5.69 -20.56
CA LEU A 327 -13.93 -5.40 -21.08
C LEU A 327 -14.57 -6.68 -21.63
N VAL A 328 -15.72 -7.08 -21.09
CA VAL A 328 -16.38 -8.36 -21.41
C VAL A 328 -17.78 -8.11 -21.93
N LYS A 329 -18.16 -8.75 -23.03
CA LYS A 329 -19.52 -8.63 -23.56
C LYS A 329 -20.50 -9.34 -22.61
N LYS A 330 -21.66 -8.73 -22.34
CA LYS A 330 -22.69 -9.37 -21.49
C LYS A 330 -23.04 -10.76 -22.03
N GLY A 331 -22.97 -11.78 -21.17
CA GLY A 331 -23.14 -13.21 -21.49
C GLY A 331 -21.84 -14.00 -21.73
N ASP A 332 -20.69 -13.33 -21.93
CA ASP A 332 -19.39 -13.98 -22.11
C ASP A 332 -18.60 -14.12 -20.79
N GLU A 333 -19.17 -13.74 -19.64
CA GLU A 333 -18.53 -13.80 -18.32
C GLU A 333 -17.98 -15.19 -17.99
N PRO A 334 -18.72 -16.30 -18.19
CA PRO A 334 -18.20 -17.65 -17.92
C PRO A 334 -17.00 -18.00 -18.80
N LYS A 335 -16.99 -17.54 -20.05
CA LYS A 335 -15.88 -17.76 -20.99
C LYS A 335 -14.64 -16.97 -20.56
N THR A 336 -14.82 -15.72 -20.15
CA THR A 336 -13.73 -14.90 -19.61
C THR A 336 -13.16 -15.51 -18.34
N ALA A 337 -14.00 -15.98 -17.42
CA ALA A 337 -13.54 -16.62 -16.19
C ALA A 337 -12.67 -17.85 -16.46
N VAL A 338 -13.06 -18.70 -17.43
CA VAL A 338 -12.25 -19.84 -17.88
C VAL A 338 -10.93 -19.38 -18.49
N ALA A 339 -10.92 -18.31 -19.29
CA ALA A 339 -9.69 -17.77 -19.87
C ALA A 339 -8.73 -17.23 -18.79
N VAL A 340 -9.24 -16.49 -17.80
CA VAL A 340 -8.46 -15.98 -16.66
C VAL A 340 -7.85 -17.13 -15.84
N SER A 341 -8.64 -18.16 -15.53
CA SER A 341 -8.16 -19.35 -14.82
C SER A 341 -7.08 -20.08 -15.62
N LYS A 342 -7.31 -20.30 -16.92
CA LYS A 342 -6.34 -20.96 -17.80
C LYS A 342 -5.04 -20.17 -17.92
N ALA A 343 -5.11 -18.84 -18.01
CA ALA A 343 -3.93 -17.99 -18.02
C ALA A 343 -3.11 -18.13 -16.73
N MET A 344 -3.78 -18.30 -15.59
CA MET A 344 -3.11 -18.55 -14.30
C MET A 344 -2.43 -19.93 -14.27
N ASP A 345 -3.09 -20.97 -14.79
CA ASP A 345 -2.48 -22.31 -14.93
C ASP A 345 -1.22 -22.26 -15.81
N GLU A 346 -1.32 -21.62 -16.98
CA GLU A 346 -0.17 -21.42 -17.90
C GLU A 346 0.95 -20.60 -17.24
N THR A 347 0.61 -19.65 -16.36
CA THR A 347 1.58 -18.87 -15.58
C THR A 347 2.31 -19.73 -14.56
N ASN A 348 1.58 -20.52 -13.78
CA ASN A 348 2.17 -21.44 -12.80
C ASN A 348 3.06 -22.49 -13.47
N ASP A 349 2.63 -23.06 -14.61
CA ASP A 349 3.41 -24.02 -15.39
C ASP A 349 4.70 -23.43 -15.96
N LYS A 350 4.66 -22.16 -16.36
CA LYS A 350 5.82 -21.43 -16.90
C LYS A 350 6.81 -21.03 -15.81
N LEU A 351 6.33 -20.46 -14.71
CA LEU A 351 7.18 -19.88 -13.67
C LEU A 351 7.69 -20.91 -12.66
N LYS A 352 6.92 -21.98 -12.41
CA LYS A 352 7.28 -23.08 -11.50
C LYS A 352 7.79 -22.58 -10.15
N LEU A 353 7.11 -21.60 -9.58
CA LEU A 353 7.43 -21.08 -8.26
C LEU A 353 7.18 -22.17 -7.20
N ASN A 354 7.87 -22.07 -6.06
CA ASN A 354 7.58 -22.89 -4.87
C ASN A 354 6.21 -22.61 -4.21
N VAL A 355 5.35 -21.81 -4.85
CA VAL A 355 3.99 -21.47 -4.43
C VAL A 355 3.09 -21.46 -5.65
N THR A 356 1.81 -21.74 -5.47
CA THR A 356 0.81 -21.62 -6.52
C THR A 356 0.21 -20.22 -6.50
N LEU A 357 0.27 -19.51 -7.60
CA LEU A 357 -0.41 -18.22 -7.79
C LEU A 357 -1.89 -18.47 -8.12
N SER A 358 -2.77 -17.59 -7.64
CA SER A 358 -4.20 -17.64 -7.89
C SER A 358 -4.78 -16.25 -8.16
N THR A 359 -5.96 -16.24 -8.77
CA THR A 359 -6.77 -15.06 -9.03
C THR A 359 -8.23 -15.47 -9.11
N ALA A 360 -9.14 -14.61 -8.69
CA ALA A 360 -10.57 -14.79 -8.83
C ALA A 360 -11.15 -13.61 -9.62
N PRO A 361 -11.72 -13.82 -10.82
CA PRO A 361 -12.32 -12.74 -11.58
C PRO A 361 -13.68 -12.34 -10.97
N GLU A 362 -13.87 -11.04 -10.79
CA GLU A 362 -15.14 -10.41 -10.39
C GLU A 362 -15.75 -9.65 -11.56
N PHE A 363 -17.07 -9.66 -11.67
CA PHE A 363 -17.79 -9.03 -12.77
C PHE A 363 -18.78 -7.99 -12.24
N GLY A 364 -18.81 -6.83 -12.88
CA GLY A 364 -19.68 -5.72 -12.49
C GLY A 364 -19.92 -4.72 -13.60
N ASP A 365 -20.92 -3.86 -13.44
CA ASP A 365 -21.26 -2.80 -14.38
C ASP A 365 -20.31 -1.59 -14.26
N ASN A 366 -19.53 -1.50 -13.17
CA ASN A 366 -18.60 -0.40 -12.90
C ASN A 366 -17.41 -0.84 -12.01
N TYR A 367 -16.43 0.04 -11.84
CA TYR A 367 -15.19 -0.29 -11.14
C TYR A 367 -15.35 -0.55 -9.63
N SER A 368 -16.36 0.02 -8.97
CA SER A 368 -16.61 -0.27 -7.53
C SER A 368 -17.15 -1.68 -7.27
N GLU A 369 -17.71 -2.34 -8.28
CA GLU A 369 -18.27 -3.69 -8.15
C GLU A 369 -17.23 -4.79 -8.34
N ILE A 370 -16.04 -4.45 -8.83
CA ILE A 370 -14.97 -5.40 -9.15
C ILE A 370 -13.66 -5.15 -8.38
N HIS A 371 -13.63 -4.14 -7.49
CA HIS A 371 -12.46 -3.82 -6.66
C HIS A 371 -12.77 -3.00 -5.40
#